data_AF-A0A2S4L8Y6-F1
#
_entry.id   AF-A0A2S4L8Y6-F1
#
_cell.length_a   1.000
_cell.length_b   1.000
_cell.length_c   1.000
_cell.angle_alpha   90.00
_cell.angle_beta   90.00
_cell.angle_gamma   90.00
#
_symmetry.space_group_name_H-M   'P 1'
#
loop_
_entity.id
_entity.type
_entity.pdbx_description
1 polymer ?
#
loop_
_entity_poly.entity_id
_entity_poly.type
_entity_poly.pdbx_seq_one_letter_code
_entity_poly.pdbx_strand_id
1 'polypeptide(L)'
;MASHGDMMDYVALPKIELHAHLTGSISRRTLHDIWLRKKASGETELEDPLVVMPEDKHDYNLETFFPLFSSYIYNLLTDEASIRHATTSVLEHFLGDGVAYLELRTTPRATADLSPEAYVRLLLATIADFEAAQGGRMHTRLILSIDRRHSLATAEAVLA
;
A
#
# COMPACT_ATOMS: atom_id res chain seq x y z
N MET A 1 34.79 13.42 27.19
CA MET A 1 33.36 13.07 27.13
C MET A 1 32.82 13.68 25.86
N ALA A 2 32.79 12.94 24.76
CA ALA A 2 32.26 13.45 23.50
C ALA A 2 30.80 13.86 23.70
N SER A 3 30.47 15.12 23.41
CA SER A 3 29.11 15.60 23.32
C SER A 3 28.36 14.68 22.38
N HIS A 4 27.32 14.00 22.88
CA HIS A 4 26.31 13.41 22.01
C HIS A 4 25.72 14.59 21.24
N GLY A 5 26.21 14.84 20.02
CA GLY A 5 25.68 15.86 19.15
C GLY A 5 24.19 15.57 18.94
N ASP A 6 23.38 16.62 18.94
CA ASP A 6 21.95 16.56 18.62
C ASP A 6 21.74 15.63 17.41
N MET A 7 21.24 14.43 17.67
CA MET A 7 20.88 13.50 16.62
C MET A 7 19.60 14.03 15.99
N MET A 8 19.65 14.33 14.70
CA MET A 8 18.50 14.88 13.98
C MET A 8 17.30 13.94 14.12
N ASP A 9 16.17 14.49 14.57
CA ASP A 9 14.89 13.80 14.53
C ASP A 9 14.35 13.85 13.10
N TYR A 10 14.63 12.78 12.34
CA TYR A 10 14.17 12.66 10.95
C TYR A 10 12.65 12.52 10.84
N VAL A 11 11.95 12.08 11.90
CA VAL A 11 10.49 11.96 11.91
C VAL A 11 9.86 13.35 12.04
N ALA A 12 10.41 14.21 12.89
CA ALA A 12 9.94 15.59 13.05
C ALA A 12 10.11 16.47 11.79
N LEU A 13 10.97 16.06 10.84
CA LEU A 13 11.13 16.77 9.57
C LEU A 13 9.86 16.61 8.70
N PRO A 14 9.23 17.70 8.23
CA PRO A 14 8.13 17.59 7.27
C PRO A 14 8.66 17.05 5.95
N LYS A 15 8.14 15.89 5.52
CA LYS A 15 8.58 15.19 4.31
C LYS A 15 7.53 15.24 3.20
N ILE A 16 8.01 15.14 1.97
CA ILE A 16 7.22 15.01 0.75
C ILE A 16 7.65 13.72 0.07
N GLU A 17 6.73 12.78 -0.10
CA GLU A 17 6.95 11.52 -0.82
C GLU A 17 6.23 11.59 -2.17
N LEU A 18 6.96 11.41 -3.27
CA LEU A 18 6.47 11.58 -4.64
C LEU A 18 6.44 10.25 -5.42
N HIS A 19 6.94 9.16 -4.83
CA HIS A 19 7.02 7.87 -5.48
C HIS A 19 6.80 6.73 -4.49
N ALA A 20 5.56 6.58 -4.02
CA ALA A 20 5.14 5.44 -3.22
C ALA A 20 4.14 4.57 -4.00
N HIS A 21 4.44 3.28 -4.18
CA HIS A 21 3.46 2.33 -4.76
C HIS A 21 2.63 1.74 -3.64
N LEU A 22 1.30 1.86 -3.70
CA LEU A 22 0.39 1.38 -2.64
C LEU A 22 0.73 -0.03 -2.18
N THR A 23 0.72 -1.01 -3.10
CA THR A 23 1.02 -2.41 -2.75
C THR A 23 2.47 -2.64 -2.35
N GLY A 24 3.39 -1.75 -2.71
CA GLY A 24 4.79 -1.81 -2.28
C GLY A 24 5.02 -1.22 -0.89
N SER A 25 4.06 -0.42 -0.40
CA SER A 25 4.11 0.25 0.90
C SER A 25 3.36 -0.50 2.00
N ILE A 26 2.63 -1.57 1.67
CA ILE A 26 1.90 -2.37 2.67
C ILE A 26 2.91 -3.14 3.51
N SER A 27 2.85 -2.98 4.83
CA SER A 27 3.74 -3.69 5.72
C SER A 27 3.43 -5.20 5.77
N ARG A 28 4.45 -6.00 6.09
CA ARG A 28 4.30 -7.46 6.27
C ARG A 28 3.28 -7.79 7.36
N ARG A 29 3.24 -6.98 8.44
CA ARG A 29 2.26 -7.09 9.53
C ARG A 29 0.84 -6.79 9.05
N THR A 30 0.65 -5.73 8.27
CA THR A 30 -0.67 -5.42 7.68
C THR A 30 -1.16 -6.56 6.79
N LEU A 31 -0.28 -7.16 5.98
CA LEU A 31 -0.63 -8.33 5.18
C LEU A 31 -1.01 -9.52 6.07
N HIS A 32 -0.28 -9.75 7.16
CA HIS A 32 -0.59 -10.80 8.14
C HIS A 32 -1.96 -10.59 8.81
N ASP A 33 -2.30 -9.36 9.20
CA ASP A 33 -3.59 -9.06 9.82
C ASP A 33 -4.76 -9.30 8.85
N ILE A 34 -4.57 -8.96 7.57
CA ILE A 34 -5.53 -9.29 6.51
C ILE A 34 -5.62 -10.81 6.32
N TRP A 35 -4.48 -11.50 6.29
CA TRP A 35 -4.41 -12.95 6.15
C TRP A 35 -5.10 -13.67 7.31
N LEU A 36 -4.91 -13.25 8.56
CA LEU A 36 -5.57 -13.83 9.74
C LEU A 36 -7.10 -13.80 9.59
N ARG A 37 -7.65 -12.65 9.19
CA ARG A 37 -9.10 -12.49 8.97
C ARG A 37 -9.60 -13.44 7.87
N LYS A 38 -8.90 -13.47 6.73
CA LYS A 38 -9.27 -14.33 5.59
C LYS A 38 -9.10 -15.81 5.88
N LYS A 39 -8.08 -16.19 6.67
CA LYS A 39 -7.84 -17.58 7.06
C LYS A 39 -8.94 -18.06 8.00
N ALA A 40 -9.37 -17.22 8.94
CA ALA A 40 -10.46 -17.52 9.85
C ALA A 40 -11.82 -17.69 9.14
N SER A 41 -12.06 -16.95 8.05
CA SER A 41 -13.29 -17.07 7.24
C SER A 41 -13.21 -18.12 6.12
N GLY A 42 -12.05 -18.77 5.91
CA GLY A 42 -11.87 -19.75 4.84
C GLY A 42 -11.76 -19.13 3.44
N GLU A 43 -11.46 -17.83 3.35
CA GLU A 43 -11.33 -17.09 2.07
C GLU A 43 -9.95 -17.24 1.43
N THR A 44 -8.96 -17.79 2.13
CA THR A 44 -7.60 -17.94 1.59
C THR A 44 -6.89 -19.22 2.04
N GLU A 45 -6.18 -19.83 1.09
CA GLU A 45 -5.24 -20.93 1.32
C GLU A 45 -3.79 -20.50 1.24
N LEU A 46 -3.53 -19.19 1.16
CA LEU A 46 -2.17 -18.67 1.21
C LEU A 46 -1.52 -19.00 2.56
N GLU A 47 -0.20 -19.16 2.54
CA GLU A 47 0.62 -19.26 3.74
C GLU A 47 0.59 -17.92 4.53
N ASP A 48 1.13 -17.90 5.74
CA ASP A 48 1.22 -16.64 6.49
C ASP A 48 2.26 -15.69 5.84
N PRO A 49 1.90 -14.41 5.55
CA PRO A 49 2.84 -13.38 5.10
C PRO A 49 4.12 -13.28 5.93
N LEU A 50 4.09 -13.48 7.25
CA LEU A 50 5.28 -13.42 8.09
C LEU A 50 6.18 -14.66 7.98
N VAL A 51 5.65 -15.77 7.47
CA VAL A 51 6.44 -16.97 7.18
C VAL A 51 7.12 -16.85 5.81
N VAL A 52 6.37 -16.43 4.79
CA VAL A 52 6.92 -16.25 3.43
C VAL A 52 7.78 -14.99 3.31
N MET A 53 7.52 -13.99 4.14
CA MET A 53 8.27 -12.72 4.24
C MET A 53 8.65 -12.40 5.68
N PRO A 54 9.63 -13.10 6.26
CA PRO A 54 10.10 -12.82 7.61
C PRO A 54 10.60 -11.38 7.74
N GLU A 55 10.36 -10.71 8.86
CA GLU A 55 10.72 -9.30 9.06
C GLU A 55 12.23 -9.03 9.02
N ASP A 56 13.03 -9.99 9.48
CA ASP A 56 14.49 -9.97 9.51
C ASP A 56 15.12 -10.20 8.12
N LYS A 57 14.32 -10.61 7.13
CA LYS A 57 14.77 -10.75 5.75
C LYS A 57 14.73 -9.40 5.03
N HIS A 58 15.87 -8.98 4.50
CA HIS A 58 16.03 -7.71 3.78
C HIS A 58 16.67 -7.88 2.39
N ASP A 59 17.19 -9.06 2.06
CA ASP A 59 17.90 -9.37 0.81
C ASP A 59 16.96 -9.79 -0.33
N TYR A 60 15.88 -9.03 -0.55
CA TYR A 60 15.01 -9.25 -1.70
C TYR A 60 15.61 -8.61 -2.95
N ASN A 61 15.90 -9.43 -3.95
CA ASN A 61 16.22 -8.94 -5.29
C ASN A 61 14.92 -8.75 -6.10
N LEU A 62 14.99 -8.05 -7.24
CA LEU A 62 13.81 -7.81 -8.08
C LEU A 62 13.13 -9.12 -8.52
N GLU A 63 13.92 -10.17 -8.79
CA GLU A 63 13.40 -11.47 -9.26
C GLU A 63 12.60 -12.22 -8.20
N THR A 64 12.96 -12.08 -6.92
CA THR A 64 12.25 -12.70 -5.79
C THR A 64 11.13 -11.81 -5.26
N PHE A 65 11.29 -10.49 -5.36
CA PHE A 65 10.29 -9.51 -4.92
C PHE A 65 9.04 -9.47 -5.82
N PHE A 66 9.20 -9.47 -7.14
CA PHE A 66 8.05 -9.30 -8.04
C PHE A 66 7.01 -10.43 -8.01
N PRO A 67 7.39 -11.72 -7.95
CA PRO A 67 6.43 -12.81 -7.79
C PRO A 67 5.64 -12.67 -6.48
N LEU A 68 6.34 -12.40 -5.38
CA LEU A 68 5.77 -12.15 -4.06
C LEU A 68 4.77 -10.97 -4.07
N PHE A 69 5.14 -9.86 -4.71
CA PHE A 69 4.28 -8.69 -4.91
C PHE A 69 3.04 -9.01 -5.76
N SER A 70 3.22 -9.73 -6.87
CA SER A 70 2.17 -9.90 -7.89
C SER A 70 1.22 -11.06 -7.58
N SER A 71 1.67 -12.11 -6.91
CA SER A 71 0.82 -13.26 -6.58
C SER A 71 0.29 -13.20 -5.15
N TYR A 72 1.06 -12.68 -4.19
CA TYR A 72 0.65 -12.74 -2.79
C TYR A 72 -0.27 -11.58 -2.41
N ILE A 73 0.22 -10.36 -2.61
CA ILE A 73 -0.48 -9.14 -2.18
C ILE A 73 -1.81 -9.01 -2.92
N TYR A 74 -1.82 -9.28 -4.23
CA TYR A 74 -3.05 -9.20 -5.01
C TYR A 74 -4.10 -10.23 -4.62
N ASN A 75 -3.69 -11.43 -4.20
CA ASN A 75 -4.60 -12.49 -3.75
C ASN A 75 -5.09 -12.29 -2.30
N LEU A 76 -4.41 -11.48 -1.49
CA LEU A 76 -4.91 -11.07 -0.17
C LEU A 76 -5.84 -9.86 -0.24
N LEU A 77 -5.65 -8.98 -1.22
CA LEU A 77 -6.45 -7.76 -1.38
C LEU A 77 -7.59 -7.97 -2.38
N THR A 78 -8.44 -8.97 -2.18
CA THR A 78 -9.48 -9.33 -3.15
C THR A 78 -10.81 -8.62 -2.93
N ASP A 79 -11.02 -8.05 -1.74
CA ASP A 79 -12.27 -7.40 -1.33
C ASP A 79 -12.04 -5.97 -0.84
N GLU A 80 -13.14 -5.21 -0.75
CA GLU A 80 -13.15 -3.83 -0.29
C GLU A 80 -12.55 -3.66 1.12
N ALA A 81 -12.89 -4.52 2.08
CA ALA A 81 -12.45 -4.38 3.46
C ALA A 81 -10.92 -4.53 3.58
N SER A 82 -10.35 -5.50 2.85
CA SER A 82 -8.91 -5.71 2.78
C SER A 82 -8.18 -4.54 2.11
N ILE A 83 -8.74 -3.99 1.02
CA ILE A 83 -8.16 -2.82 0.33
C ILE A 83 -8.22 -1.56 1.21
N ARG A 84 -9.33 -1.30 1.89
CA ARG A 84 -9.45 -0.18 2.85
C ARG A 84 -8.42 -0.32 3.96
N HIS A 85 -8.36 -1.47 4.61
CA HIS A 85 -7.43 -1.73 5.70
C HIS A 85 -5.98 -1.49 5.27
N ALA A 86 -5.57 -2.04 4.14
CA ALA A 86 -4.22 -1.84 3.62
C ALA A 86 -3.92 -0.37 3.30
N THR A 87 -4.85 0.33 2.65
CA THR A 87 -4.68 1.73 2.27
C THR A 87 -4.57 2.62 3.49
N THR A 88 -5.46 2.45 4.48
CA THR A 88 -5.41 3.19 5.74
C THR A 88 -4.08 2.96 6.47
N SER A 89 -3.64 1.71 6.58
CA SER A 89 -2.35 1.39 7.24
C SER A 89 -1.16 2.04 6.53
N VAL A 90 -1.15 2.10 5.19
CA VAL A 90 -0.10 2.81 4.44
C VAL A 90 -0.11 4.31 4.75
N LEU A 91 -1.28 4.94 4.80
CA LEU A 91 -1.40 6.36 5.13
C LEU A 91 -0.97 6.66 6.58
N GLU A 92 -1.33 5.78 7.52
CA GLU A 92 -0.90 5.86 8.92
C GLU A 92 0.62 5.81 9.05
N HIS A 93 1.28 4.91 8.30
CA HIS A 93 2.74 4.79 8.33
C HIS A 93 3.43 6.03 7.76
N PHE A 94 2.97 6.57 6.62
CA PHE A 94 3.54 7.79 6.07
C PHE A 94 3.34 9.00 6.98
N LEU A 95 2.13 9.16 7.54
CA LEU A 95 1.87 10.22 8.51
C LEU A 95 2.74 10.07 9.77
N GLY A 96 2.87 8.83 10.27
CA GLY A 96 3.70 8.49 11.43
C GLY A 96 5.19 8.73 11.19
N ASP A 97 5.66 8.57 9.95
CA ASP A 97 7.02 8.89 9.56
C ASP A 97 7.23 10.41 9.41
N GLY A 98 6.19 11.25 9.43
CA GLY A 98 6.29 12.71 9.31
C GLY A 98 6.15 13.23 7.88
N VAL A 99 5.54 12.44 6.99
CA VAL A 99 5.14 12.90 5.65
C VAL A 99 3.96 13.84 5.76
N ALA A 100 4.09 15.02 5.18
CA ALA A 100 3.04 16.04 5.08
C ALA A 100 2.35 16.04 3.71
N TYR A 101 3.01 15.51 2.67
CA TYR A 101 2.44 15.35 1.33
C TYR A 101 2.88 14.02 0.70
N LEU A 102 1.92 13.27 0.17
CA LEU A 102 2.11 11.95 -0.41
C LEU A 102 1.50 11.85 -1.81
N GLU A 103 2.30 11.48 -2.81
CA GLU A 103 1.80 10.98 -4.10
C GLU A 103 1.80 9.46 -4.09
N LEU A 104 0.62 8.91 -3.78
CA LEU A 104 0.41 7.48 -3.75
C LEU A 104 0.09 6.98 -5.16
N ARG A 105 0.80 5.94 -5.58
CA ARG A 105 0.72 5.37 -6.93
C ARG A 105 0.05 4.01 -6.87
N THR A 106 -0.83 3.73 -7.81
CA THR A 106 -1.43 2.39 -7.95
C THR A 106 -1.75 2.08 -9.40
N THR A 107 -1.65 0.81 -9.79
CA THR A 107 -2.20 0.35 -11.07
C THR A 107 -3.65 -0.04 -10.83
N PRO A 108 -4.64 0.60 -11.50
CA PRO A 108 -6.03 0.18 -11.40
C PRO A 108 -6.18 -1.30 -11.74
N ARG A 109 -6.90 -2.04 -10.90
CA ARG A 109 -7.09 -3.48 -11.08
C ARG A 109 -8.49 -3.89 -10.70
N ALA A 110 -8.97 -4.93 -11.38
CA ALA A 110 -10.21 -5.60 -11.00
C ALA A 110 -9.94 -6.61 -9.87
N THR A 111 -10.96 -6.85 -9.07
CA THR A 111 -11.05 -8.04 -8.20
C THR A 111 -12.30 -8.83 -8.58
N ALA A 112 -12.64 -9.89 -7.83
CA ALA A 112 -13.90 -10.60 -8.03
C ALA A 112 -15.12 -9.67 -7.86
N ASP A 113 -15.01 -8.68 -6.97
CA ASP A 113 -16.13 -7.84 -6.55
C ASP A 113 -16.02 -6.38 -7.04
N LEU A 114 -14.84 -5.96 -7.51
CA LEU A 114 -14.56 -4.58 -7.89
C LEU A 114 -14.11 -4.46 -9.34
N SER A 115 -14.74 -3.54 -10.07
CA SER A 115 -14.15 -3.03 -11.32
C SER A 115 -12.91 -2.16 -11.03
N PRO A 116 -12.03 -1.92 -12.01
CA PRO A 116 -10.90 -1.00 -11.84
C PRO A 116 -11.33 0.41 -11.41
N GLU A 117 -12.47 0.90 -11.91
CA GLU A 117 -13.03 2.19 -11.50
C GLU A 117 -13.51 2.16 -10.05
N ALA A 118 -14.23 1.11 -9.64
CA ALA A 118 -14.68 0.95 -8.27
C ALA A 118 -13.50 0.85 -7.30
N TYR A 119 -12.42 0.16 -7.69
CA TYR A 119 -11.17 0.13 -6.96
C TYR A 119 -10.56 1.54 -6.76
N VAL A 120 -10.51 2.36 -7.81
CA VAL A 120 -10.00 3.74 -7.70
C VAL A 120 -10.90 4.60 -6.81
N ARG A 121 -12.22 4.53 -6.98
CA ARG A 121 -13.18 5.25 -6.12
C ARG A 121 -13.03 4.86 -4.65
N LEU A 122 -12.82 3.58 -4.38
CA LEU A 122 -12.58 3.07 -3.04
C LEU A 122 -11.33 3.67 -2.39
N LEU A 123 -10.22 3.74 -3.14
CA LEU A 123 -8.99 4.36 -2.65
C LEU A 123 -9.17 5.85 -2.38
N LEU A 124 -9.81 6.58 -3.29
CA LEU A 124 -10.09 8.01 -3.12
C LEU A 124 -10.97 8.27 -1.89
N ALA A 125 -12.02 7.47 -1.69
CA ALA A 125 -12.86 7.56 -0.49
C ALA A 125 -12.05 7.30 0.78
N THR A 126 -11.24 6.24 0.80
CA THR A 126 -10.40 5.89 1.95
C THR A 126 -9.38 6.99 2.28
N ILE A 127 -8.77 7.60 1.26
CA ILE A 127 -7.86 8.74 1.42
C ILE A 127 -8.60 9.94 2.03
N ALA A 128 -9.78 10.29 1.50
CA ALA A 128 -10.57 11.41 1.99
C ALA A 128 -11.01 11.21 3.46
N ASP A 129 -11.50 10.00 3.79
CA ASP A 129 -11.88 9.63 5.15
C ASP A 129 -10.70 9.75 6.12
N PHE A 130 -9.51 9.29 5.70
CA PHE A 130 -8.29 9.38 6.49
C PHE A 130 -7.84 10.84 6.69
N GLU A 131 -7.77 11.66 5.63
CA GLU A 131 -7.38 13.07 5.74
C GLU A 131 -8.30 13.86 6.67
N ALA A 132 -9.62 13.61 6.58
CA ALA A 132 -10.61 14.22 7.45
C ALA A 132 -10.40 13.81 8.92
N ALA A 133 -10.17 12.52 9.19
CA ALA A 133 -9.93 12.01 10.54
C ALA A 133 -8.63 12.54 11.16
N GLN A 134 -7.60 12.81 10.35
CA GLN A 134 -6.30 13.31 10.80
C GLN A 134 -6.19 14.83 10.81
N GLY A 135 -7.29 15.56 10.54
CA GLY A 135 -7.31 17.03 10.55
C GLY A 135 -6.40 17.66 9.50
N GLY A 136 -6.21 17.01 8.34
CA GLY A 136 -5.40 17.54 7.24
C GLY A 136 -3.90 17.60 7.51
N ARG A 137 -3.38 16.84 8.50
CA ARG A 137 -1.94 16.78 8.82
C ARG A 137 -1.06 16.25 7.69
N MET A 138 -1.64 15.45 6.79
CA MET A 138 -1.01 14.97 5.57
C MET A 138 -2.00 15.10 4.42
N HIS A 139 -1.55 15.59 3.27
CA HIS A 139 -2.32 15.59 2.03
C HIS A 139 -1.83 14.51 1.09
N THR A 140 -2.76 13.75 0.52
CA THR A 140 -2.47 12.64 -0.37
C THR A 140 -3.10 12.86 -1.74
N ARG A 141 -2.35 12.59 -2.79
CA ARG A 141 -2.85 12.55 -4.18
C ARG A 141 -2.61 11.17 -4.76
N LEU A 142 -3.51 10.77 -5.64
CA LEU A 142 -3.47 9.45 -6.29
C LEU A 142 -2.95 9.59 -7.72
N ILE A 143 -1.90 8.84 -8.05
CA ILE A 143 -1.38 8.69 -9.42
C ILE A 143 -1.76 7.31 -9.93
N LEU A 144 -2.52 7.27 -11.02
CA LEU A 144 -2.83 6.02 -11.70
C LEU A 144 -1.64 5.60 -12.56
N SER A 145 -1.20 4.36 -12.37
CA SER A 145 -0.04 3.79 -13.04
C SER A 145 -0.50 2.87 -14.18
N ILE A 146 0.14 3.00 -15.34
CA ILE A 146 -0.02 2.07 -16.46
C ILE A 146 1.09 1.03 -16.36
N ASP A 147 0.70 -0.23 -16.21
CA ASP A 147 1.66 -1.34 -16.26
C ASP A 147 2.01 -1.66 -17.71
N ARG A 148 3.29 -1.47 -18.07
CA ARG A 148 3.81 -1.73 -19.42
C ARG A 148 3.69 -3.19 -19.88
N ARG A 149 3.35 -4.13 -18.99
CA ARG A 149 3.09 -5.53 -19.31
C ARG A 149 1.67 -5.73 -19.85
N HIS A 150 0.76 -4.80 -19.62
CA HIS A 150 -0.62 -4.88 -20.09
C HIS A 150 -0.75 -4.45 -21.56
N SER A 151 -1.91 -4.78 -22.15
CA SER A 151 -2.22 -4.39 -23.53
C SER A 151 -2.44 -2.88 -23.66
N LEU A 152 -2.31 -2.34 -24.88
CA LEU A 152 -2.63 -0.93 -25.18
C LEU A 152 -4.06 -0.58 -24.77
N ALA A 153 -5.04 -1.45 -25.08
CA ALA A 153 -6.43 -1.24 -24.71
C ALA A 153 -6.62 -1.13 -23.18
N THR A 154 -5.87 -1.92 -22.41
CA THR A 154 -5.86 -1.82 -20.94
C THR A 154 -5.27 -0.49 -20.47
N ALA A 155 -4.21 -0.01 -21.13
CA ALA A 155 -3.59 1.28 -20.82
C ALA A 155 -4.53 2.45 -21.12
N GLU A 156 -5.22 2.43 -22.27
CA GLU A 156 -6.20 3.45 -22.65
C GLU A 156 -7.37 3.50 -21.67
N ALA A 157 -7.83 2.35 -21.17
CA ALA A 157 -8.90 2.29 -20.17
C ALA A 157 -8.53 2.92 -18.81
N VAL A 158 -7.23 3.08 -18.50
CA VAL A 158 -6.77 3.79 -17.30
C VAL A 158 -6.86 5.32 -17.46
N LEU A 159 -6.88 5.82 -18.71
CA LEU A 159 -6.91 7.25 -19.04
C LEU A 159 -8.32 7.80 -19.29
N ALA A 160 -9.30 6.92 -19.52
CA ALA A 160 -10.69 7.27 -19.84
C ALA A 160 -11.50 7.63 -18.59
#